data_AF-A0A222MWC4-F1
#
_entry.id   AF-A0A222MWC4-F1
#
_cell.length_a   1.000
_cell.length_b   1.000
_cell.length_c   1.000
_cell.angle_alpha   90.00
_cell.angle_beta   90.00
_cell.angle_gamma   90.00
#
_symmetry.space_group_name_H-M   'P 1'
#
loop_
_entity.id
_entity.type
_entity.pdbx_description
1 polymer ?
#
loop_
_entity_poly.entity_id
_entity_poly.type
_entity_poly.pdbx_seq_one_letter_code
_entity_poly.pdbx_strand_id
1 'polypeptide(L)' 'MTLVIENVKDEFLPTFKELAKAINARIRTDEKAKKTTKQVRIPELDEAIRQYENGEYETYNSVAEMMEALRK' A
#
# COMPACT_ATOMS: atom_id res chain seq x y z
N MET A 1 -11.52 -34.16 -12.64
CA MET A 1 -12.53 -33.29 -11.98
C MET A 1 -11.78 -32.23 -11.20
N THR A 2 -12.21 -30.97 -11.29
CA THR A 2 -11.49 -29.83 -10.70
C THR A 2 -12.46 -29.02 -9.86
N LEU A 3 -12.10 -28.76 -8.60
CA LEU A 3 -12.83 -27.86 -7.70
C LEU A 3 -12.17 -26.49 -7.75
N VAL A 4 -12.95 -25.43 -8.01
CA VAL A 4 -12.49 -24.05 -7.96
C VAL A 4 -13.20 -23.36 -6.80
N ILE A 5 -12.42 -22.70 -5.93
CA ILE A 5 -12.94 -21.97 -4.79
C ILE A 5 -12.57 -20.49 -4.97
N GLU A 6 -13.58 -19.64 -5.10
CA GLU A 6 -13.41 -18.20 -5.30
C GLU A 6 -13.61 -17.44 -3.97
N ASN A 7 -13.04 -16.24 -3.86
CA ASN A 7 -13.17 -15.36 -2.68
C ASN A 7 -12.66 -15.98 -1.36
N VAL A 8 -11.60 -16.77 -1.43
CA VAL A 8 -10.94 -17.34 -0.26
C VAL A 8 -9.99 -16.34 0.36
N LYS A 9 -10.07 -16.15 1.68
CA LYS A 9 -9.06 -15.38 2.42
C LYS A 9 -7.74 -16.15 2.49
N ASP A 10 -6.61 -15.43 2.43
CA ASP A 10 -5.25 -15.98 2.45
C ASP A 10 -5.01 -16.93 3.65
N GLU A 11 -5.67 -16.69 4.78
CA GLU A 11 -5.57 -17.51 6.01
C GLU A 11 -5.98 -18.97 5.83
N PHE A 12 -6.84 -19.28 4.85
CA PHE A 12 -7.34 -20.64 4.60
C PHE A 12 -6.49 -21.44 3.61
N LEU A 13 -5.55 -20.79 2.90
CA LEU A 13 -4.63 -21.46 1.98
C LEU A 13 -3.84 -22.62 2.61
N PRO A 14 -3.30 -22.55 3.84
CA PRO A 14 -2.64 -23.70 4.46
C PRO A 14 -3.57 -24.90 4.61
N THR A 15 -4.82 -24.68 5.02
CA THR A 15 -5.81 -25.76 5.17
C THR A 15 -6.10 -26.44 3.83
N PHE A 16 -6.25 -25.66 2.75
CA PHE A 16 -6.46 -26.23 1.41
C PHE A 16 -5.23 -26.97 0.87
N LYS A 17 -4.01 -26.51 1.21
CA LYS A 17 -2.77 -27.22 0.87
C LYS A 17 -2.68 -28.57 1.59
N GLU A 18 -3.02 -28.62 2.87
CA GLU A 18 -3.01 -29.88 3.64
C GLU A 18 -4.08 -30.85 3.13
N LEU A 19 -5.29 -30.35 2.82
CA LEU A 19 -6.34 -31.15 2.19
C LEU A 19 -5.87 -31.74 0.85
N ALA A 20 -5.26 -30.91 -0.01
CA ALA A 20 -4.75 -31.35 -1.29
C ALA A 20 -3.68 -32.44 -1.16
N LYS A 21 -2.79 -32.35 -0.16
CA LYS A 21 -1.81 -33.41 0.15
C LYS A 21 -2.50 -34.70 0.58
N ALA A 22 -3.47 -34.61 1.49
CA ALA A 22 -4.17 -35.78 2.03
C ALA A 22 -4.92 -36.57 0.95
N ILE A 23 -5.48 -35.88 -0.05
CA ILE A 23 -6.20 -36.51 -1.16
C ILE A 23 -5.34 -36.70 -2.42
N ASN A 24 -4.02 -36.43 -2.34
CA ASN A 24 -3.07 -36.47 -3.45
C ASN A 24 -3.52 -35.68 -4.70
N ALA A 25 -4.08 -34.49 -4.47
CA ALA A 25 -4.54 -33.58 -5.53
C ALA A 25 -3.54 -32.43 -5.77
N ARG A 26 -3.58 -31.89 -6.99
CA ARG A 26 -2.78 -30.72 -7.39
C ARG A 26 -3.54 -29.43 -7.06
N ILE A 27 -2.92 -28.55 -6.27
CA ILE A 27 -3.44 -27.22 -5.96
C ILE A 27 -2.75 -26.14 -6.80
N ARG A 28 -3.52 -25.16 -7.29
CA ARG A 28 -3.03 -23.93 -7.92
C ARG A 28 -3.74 -22.75 -7.26
N THR A 29 -2.99 -21.73 -6.90
CA THR A 29 -3.50 -20.52 -6.27
C THR A 29 -3.26 -19.34 -7.20
N ASP A 30 -4.32 -18.77 -7.76
CA ASP A 30 -4.27 -17.53 -8.51
C ASP A 30 -4.46 -16.37 -7.54
N GLU A 31 -3.35 -15.90 -6.98
CA GLU A 31 -3.35 -14.66 -6.22
C GLU A 31 -3.55 -13.52 -7.22
N LYS A 32 -4.78 -12.97 -7.30
CA LYS A 32 -5.00 -11.71 -8.01
C LYS A 32 -4.08 -10.71 -7.35
N ALA A 33 -2.98 -10.36 -8.02
CA ALA A 33 -1.95 -9.48 -7.52
C ALA A 33 -2.62 -8.34 -6.77
N LYS A 34 -2.48 -8.32 -5.43
CA LYS A 34 -2.80 -7.13 -4.65
C LYS A 34 -2.06 -6.03 -5.40
N LYS A 35 -2.81 -5.08 -5.98
CA LYS A 35 -2.22 -3.85 -6.49
C LYS A 35 -1.58 -3.22 -5.26
N THR A 36 -0.33 -3.57 -5.00
CA THR A 36 0.53 -2.80 -4.13
C THR A 36 0.59 -1.49 -4.88
N THR A 37 -0.24 -0.53 -4.47
CA THR A 37 -0.02 0.87 -4.77
C THR A 37 1.38 1.10 -4.24
N LYS A 38 2.39 0.93 -5.10
CA LYS A 38 3.76 1.30 -4.79
C LYS A 38 3.59 2.75 -4.40
N GLN A 39 3.78 3.07 -3.12
CA GLN A 39 3.96 4.45 -2.71
C GLN A 39 5.12 4.92 -3.58
N VAL A 40 4.78 5.69 -4.61
CA VAL A 40 5.78 6.35 -5.44
C VAL A 40 6.49 7.22 -4.42
N ARG A 41 7.72 6.87 -4.11
CA ARG A 41 8.53 7.64 -3.18
C ARG A 41 8.84 8.93 -3.91
N ILE A 42 8.06 9.97 -3.62
CA ILE A 42 8.20 11.28 -4.25
C ILE A 42 9.37 11.94 -3.53
N PRO A 43 10.51 12.18 -4.18
CA PRO A 43 11.67 12.79 -3.52
C PRO A 43 11.33 14.15 -2.89
N GLU A 44 10.42 14.89 -3.51
CA GLU A 44 9.89 16.16 -2.99
C GLU A 44 9.18 15.99 -1.62
N LEU A 45 8.57 14.83 -1.37
CA LEU A 45 7.93 14.52 -0.09
C LEU A 45 8.95 14.20 1.00
N ASP A 46 10.01 13.45 0.67
CA ASP A 46 11.14 13.21 1.59
C ASP A 46 11.83 14.54 1.96
N GLU A 47 11.99 15.47 1.01
CA GLU A 47 12.55 16.80 1.28
C GLU A 47 11.62 17.69 2.13
N ALA A 48 10.31 17.68 1.86
CA ALA A 48 9.34 18.42 2.66
C ALA A 48 9.28 17.91 4.11
N ILE A 49 9.34 16.59 4.31
CA ILE A 49 9.40 15.98 5.65
C ILE A 49 10.67 16.44 6.38
N ARG A 50 11.82 16.46 5.70
CA ARG A 50 13.09 16.89 6.28
C ARG A 50 13.09 18.37 6.68
N GLN A 51 12.53 19.26 5.85
CA GLN A 51 12.40 20.69 6.16
C GLN A 51 11.51 20.92 7.39
N TYR A 52 10.42 20.15 7.50
CA TYR A 52 9.55 20.17 8.68
C TYR A 52 10.28 19.69 9.94
N GLU A 53 11.03 18.58 9.88
CA GLU A 53 11.81 18.05 11.00
C GLU A 53 12.94 18.98 11.44
N ASN A 54 13.59 19.67 10.50
CA ASN A 54 14.63 20.66 10.78
C ASN A 54 14.09 21.99 11.33
N GLY A 55 12.76 22.20 11.30
CA GLY A 55 12.17 23.49 11.68
C GLY A 55 12.35 24.59 10.63
N GLU A 56 12.73 24.23 9.41
CA GLU A 56 12.89 25.14 8.26
C GLU A 56 11.54 25.35 7.58
N TYR A 57 10.58 25.90 8.32
CA TYR A 57 9.25 26.24 7.78
C TYR A 57 8.87 27.67 8.13
N GLU A 58 8.29 28.36 7.17
CA GLU A 58 7.72 29.69 7.39
C GLU A 58 6.34 29.53 8.02
N THR A 59 6.15 30.16 9.18
CA THR A 59 4.84 30.30 9.79
C THR A 59 4.24 31.64 9.40
N TYR A 60 2.98 31.62 9.01
CA TYR A 60 2.23 32.81 8.66
C TYR A 60 1.14 33.02 9.71
N ASN A 61 0.98 34.26 10.18
CA ASN A 61 -0.02 34.59 11.21
C ASN A 61 -1.45 34.62 10.65
N SER A 62 -1.60 34.67 9.32
CA SER A 62 -2.89 34.70 8.66
C SER A 62 -2.82 34.07 7.28
N VAL A 63 -3.95 33.48 6.85
CA VAL A 63 -4.12 32.88 5.53
C VAL A 63 -3.86 33.89 4.40
N ALA A 64 -4.13 35.18 4.65
CA ALA A 64 -3.85 36.26 3.71
C ALA A 64 -2.34 36.46 3.46
N GLU A 65 -1.50 36.43 4.50
CA GLU A 65 -0.04 36.51 4.36
C GLU A 65 0.52 35.30 3.61
N MET A 66 0.04 34.10 3.93
CA MET A 66 0.43 32.87 3.24
C MET A 66 0.11 32.94 1.74
N MET A 67 -1.08 33.43 1.39
CA MET A 67 -1.50 33.60 -0.02
C MET A 67 -0.69 34.65 -0.77
N GLU A 68 -0.24 35.70 -0.08
CA GLU A 68 0.61 36.74 -0.68
C GLU A 68 2.04 36.23 -0.93
N ALA A 69 2.59 35.45 0.00
CA ALA A 69 3.90 34.81 -0.16
C ALA A 69 3.93 33.78 -1.30
N LEU A 70 2.87 32.97 -1.46
CA LEU A 70 2.75 31.99 -2.55
C LEU A 70 2.47 32.60 -3.93
N ARG A 71 2.06 33.87 -3.99
CA ARG A 71 1.77 34.59 -5.25
C ARG A 71 2.97 35.34 -5.82
N LYS A 72 4.09 35.38 -5.10
CA LYS A 72 5.33 36.01 -5.54
C LYS A 72 6.16 35.08 -6.41
#